data_AF-A0AA48L4G7-F1
#
_entry.id   AF-A0AA48L4G7-F1
#
_cell.length_a   1.000
_cell.length_b   1.000
_cell.length_c   1.000
_cell.angle_alpha   90.00
_cell.angle_beta   90.00
_cell.angle_gamma   90.00
#
_symmetry.space_group_name_H-M   'P 1'
#
loop_
_entity.id
_entity.type
_entity.pdbx_description
1 polymer ?
#
loop_
_entity_poly.entity_id
_entity_poly.type
_entity_poly.pdbx_seq_one_letter_code
_entity_poly.pdbx_strand_id
1 'polypeptide(L)'
;MLIIRRLPLPIQILTMSLSVDMPWRPVCIATGLFYSLGVLGIMDPLRATHLFGDTRATEKEATFYPVVASRNLTLAATILSFVYTGQQRALGTMMMCCSIMGVADIAFLLSRPGYSGLHMAVHLVKGVLFPTLGAKLLGWF
;
A
#
# COMPACT_ATOMS: atom_id res chain seq x y z
N MET A 1 -12.15 -3.12 -54.59
CA MET A 1 -10.75 -2.80 -54.27
C MET A 1 -10.76 -1.58 -53.36
N LEU A 2 -10.69 -1.79 -52.04
CA LEU A 2 -10.88 -0.74 -51.03
C LEU A 2 -9.51 -0.14 -50.67
N ILE A 3 -9.26 1.11 -51.06
CA ILE A 3 -8.02 1.82 -50.76
C ILE A 3 -8.14 2.41 -49.35
N ILE A 4 -7.62 1.69 -48.36
CA ILE A 4 -7.46 2.19 -46.99
C ILE A 4 -6.25 3.15 -46.99
N ARG A 5 -6.51 4.46 -47.07
CA ARG A 5 -5.48 5.49 -46.92
C ARG A 5 -5.05 5.54 -45.45
N ARG A 6 -3.82 5.08 -45.17
CA ARG A 6 -3.15 5.31 -43.87
C ARG A 6 -2.86 6.79 -43.75
N LEU A 7 -3.57 7.48 -42.86
CA LEU A 7 -3.20 8.84 -42.47
C LEU A 7 -1.89 8.79 -41.65
N PRO A 8 -0.93 9.71 -41.88
CA PRO A 8 0.24 9.84 -41.03
C PRO A 8 -0.23 10.29 -39.65
N LEU A 9 -0.15 9.40 -38.66
CA LEU A 9 -0.35 9.77 -37.26
C LEU A 9 0.72 10.82 -36.93
N PRO A 10 0.33 12.04 -36.51
CA PRO A 10 1.30 13.03 -36.12
C PRO A 10 2.09 12.47 -34.95
N ILE A 11 3.40 12.45 -35.16
CA ILE A 11 4.44 12.19 -34.17
C ILE A 11 4.35 13.34 -33.14
N GLN A 12 3.32 13.33 -32.30
CA GLN A 12 3.30 14.06 -31.05
C GLN A 12 4.13 13.24 -30.06
N ILE A 13 5.44 13.23 -30.31
CA ILE A 13 6.45 12.81 -29.34
C ILE A 13 6.30 13.76 -28.15
N LEU A 14 5.66 13.22 -27.11
CA LEU A 14 6.31 13.01 -25.83
C LEU A 14 6.86 14.26 -25.13
N THR A 15 6.19 15.41 -25.22
CA THR A 15 6.18 16.32 -24.08
C THR A 15 5.11 15.83 -23.08
N MET A 16 5.29 14.61 -22.56
CA MET A 16 4.71 14.30 -21.25
C MET A 16 5.41 15.23 -20.29
N SER A 17 4.76 16.37 -20.03
CA SER A 17 5.11 17.26 -18.94
C SER A 17 5.31 16.41 -17.70
N LEU A 18 6.57 16.21 -17.30
CA LEU A 18 6.99 15.50 -16.09
C LEU A 18 6.63 16.28 -14.82
N SER A 19 5.72 17.26 -14.90
CA SER A 19 5.15 17.92 -13.75
C SER A 19 3.93 17.13 -13.23
N VAL A 20 4.10 15.82 -13.02
CA VAL A 20 3.18 15.17 -12.10
C VAL A 20 3.83 15.31 -10.74
N ASP A 21 3.34 16.29 -9.97
CA ASP A 21 3.61 16.44 -8.55
C ASP A 21 3.13 15.17 -7.83
N MET A 22 3.90 14.09 -8.01
CA MET A 22 3.60 12.81 -7.41
C MET A 22 3.64 13.08 -5.91
N PRO A 23 2.62 12.64 -5.14
CA PRO A 23 2.59 12.90 -3.71
C PRO A 23 3.63 11.99 -3.03
N TRP A 24 4.91 12.33 -3.18
CA TRP A 24 6.06 11.54 -2.74
C TRP A 24 6.03 11.30 -1.24
N ARG A 25 5.55 12.28 -0.46
CA ARG A 25 5.50 12.18 1.00
C ARG A 25 4.67 10.98 1.47
N PRO A 26 3.38 10.84 1.12
CA PRO A 26 2.60 9.67 1.55
C PRO A 26 3.08 8.35 0.94
N VAL A 27 3.62 8.36 -0.29
CA VAL A 27 4.19 7.17 -0.92
C VAL A 27 5.42 6.65 -0.15
N CYS A 28 6.33 7.55 0.24
CA CYS A 28 7.50 7.20 1.05
C CYS A 28 7.10 6.69 2.44
N ILE A 29 6.06 7.29 3.05
CA ILE A 29 5.53 6.83 4.33
C ILE A 29 4.95 5.41 4.21
N ALA A 30 4.12 5.15 3.18
CA ALA A 30 3.53 3.83 2.96
C ALA A 30 4.61 2.78 2.68
N THR A 31 5.58 3.10 1.81
CA THR A 31 6.70 2.21 1.50
C THR A 31 7.55 1.93 2.74
N GLY A 32 7.94 2.96 3.49
CA GLY A 32 8.75 2.82 4.69
C GLY A 32 8.04 2.00 5.76
N LEU A 33 6.74 2.20 5.96
CA LEU A 33 5.93 1.43 6.90
C LEU A 33 5.85 -0.05 6.50
N PHE A 34 5.50 -0.33 5.25
CA PHE A 34 5.38 -1.71 4.76
C PHE A 34 6.72 -2.44 4.70
N TYR A 35 7.78 -1.76 4.29
CA TYR A 35 9.12 -2.32 4.27
C TYR A 35 9.62 -2.63 5.68
N SER A 36 9.52 -1.67 6.61
CA SER A 36 10.03 -1.85 7.97
C SER A 36 9.27 -2.93 8.73
N LEU A 37 7.93 -2.97 8.64
CA LEU A 37 7.13 -4.03 9.26
C LEU A 37 7.30 -5.38 8.56
N GLY A 38 7.57 -5.37 7.26
CA GLY A 38 7.83 -6.57 6.48
C GLY A 38 9.18 -7.22 6.83
N VAL A 39 10.26 -6.45 6.85
CA VAL A 39 11.58 -6.96 7.26
C VAL A 39 11.53 -7.40 8.72
N LEU A 40 11.00 -6.56 9.60
CA LEU A 40 10.92 -6.88 11.02
C LEU A 40 10.06 -8.12 11.28
N GLY A 41 8.93 -8.29 10.60
CA GLY A 41 8.06 -9.46 10.79
C GLY A 41 8.63 -10.78 10.28
N ILE A 42 9.67 -10.75 9.44
CA ILE A 42 10.44 -11.94 9.06
C ILE A 42 11.54 -12.21 10.09
N MET A 43 12.25 -11.18 10.54
CA MET A 43 13.39 -11.32 11.45
C MET A 43 12.98 -11.56 12.91
N ASP A 44 11.91 -10.91 13.35
CA ASP A 44 11.39 -10.93 14.72
C ASP A 44 9.84 -10.91 14.69
N PRO A 45 9.23 -12.08 14.41
CA PRO A 45 7.77 -12.21 14.23
C PRO A 45 6.98 -11.79 15.46
N LEU A 46 7.49 -12.08 16.66
CA LEU A 46 6.85 -11.76 17.92
C LEU A 46 6.76 -10.24 18.11
N ARG A 47 7.90 -9.55 17.98
CA ARG A 47 7.93 -8.10 18.11
C ARG A 47 7.07 -7.41 17.06
N ALA A 48 7.07 -7.92 15.83
CA ALA A 48 6.22 -7.38 14.78
C ALA A 48 4.72 -7.58 15.08
N THR A 49 4.34 -8.72 15.68
CA THR A 49 2.96 -8.97 16.14
C THR A 49 2.55 -7.98 17.24
N HIS A 50 3.45 -7.69 18.18
CA HIS A 50 3.20 -6.70 19.22
C HIS A 50 3.05 -5.29 18.64
N LEU A 51 3.91 -4.91 17.69
CA LEU A 51 3.83 -3.64 16.95
C LEU A 51 2.62 -3.56 16.02
N PHE A 52 2.05 -4.70 15.62
CA PHE A 52 0.80 -4.72 14.87
C PHE A 52 -0.39 -4.37 15.77
N GLY A 53 -0.29 -4.67 17.07
CA GLY A 53 -1.27 -4.29 18.09
C GLY A 53 -1.73 -5.43 19.00
N ASP A 54 -1.30 -6.67 18.74
CA ASP A 54 -1.57 -7.81 19.62
C ASP A 54 -0.42 -7.96 20.63
N THR A 55 -0.51 -7.20 21.72
CA THR A 55 0.54 -7.11 22.75
C THR A 55 0.67 -8.36 23.62
N ARG A 56 -0.27 -9.30 23.50
CA ARG A 56 -0.32 -10.53 24.31
C ARG A 56 0.10 -11.77 23.54
N ALA A 57 0.36 -11.62 22.23
CA ALA A 57 0.79 -12.72 21.40
C ALA A 57 2.04 -13.40 21.97
N THR A 58 2.03 -14.72 21.93
CA THR A 58 3.17 -15.58 22.26
C THR A 58 3.98 -15.90 21.01
N GLU A 59 5.20 -16.41 21.17
CA GLU A 59 6.03 -16.86 20.04
C GLU A 59 5.31 -17.89 19.16
N LYS A 60 4.57 -18.80 19.78
CA LYS A 60 3.79 -19.83 19.08
C LYS A 60 2.70 -19.23 18.20
N GLU A 61 2.01 -18.21 18.68
CA GLU A 61 0.97 -17.50 17.93
C GLU A 61 1.57 -16.63 16.81
N ALA A 62 2.79 -16.11 17.01
CA ALA A 62 3.50 -15.30 16.03
C ALA A 62 4.16 -16.10 14.90
N THR A 63 4.15 -17.43 14.95
CA THR A 63 4.79 -18.30 13.93
C THR A 63 4.29 -18.07 12.50
N PHE A 64 3.04 -17.63 12.34
CA PHE A 64 2.47 -17.32 11.02
C PHE A 64 2.69 -15.86 10.58
N TYR A 65 3.21 -15.00 11.46
CA TYR A 65 3.42 -13.59 11.16
C TYR A 65 4.37 -13.33 9.96
N PRO A 66 5.41 -14.15 9.68
CA PRO A 66 6.23 -13.96 8.49
C PRO A 66 5.45 -13.97 7.16
N VAL A 67 4.30 -14.66 7.10
CA VAL A 67 3.41 -14.64 5.92
C VAL A 67 2.73 -13.27 5.77
N VAL A 68 2.31 -12.66 6.87
CA VAL A 68 1.78 -11.28 6.88
C VAL A 68 2.89 -10.29 6.54
N ALA A 69 4.09 -10.53 7.04
CA ALA A 69 5.26 -9.70 6.79
C ALA A 69 5.69 -9.74 5.31
N SER A 70 5.69 -10.91 4.66
CA SER A 70 5.99 -11.05 3.23
C SER A 70 4.95 -10.36 2.34
N ARG A 71 3.67 -10.38 2.72
CA ARG A 71 2.62 -9.56 2.09
C ARG A 71 2.98 -8.08 2.16
N ASN A 72 3.38 -7.57 3.32
CA ASN A 72 3.76 -6.16 3.48
C ASN A 72 4.99 -5.81 2.61
N LEU A 73 6.02 -6.65 2.57
CA LEU A 73 7.16 -6.44 1.66
C LEU A 73 6.75 -6.39 0.19
N THR A 74 5.84 -7.28 -0.21
CA THR A 74 5.32 -7.33 -1.58
C THR A 74 4.56 -6.05 -1.93
N LEU A 75 3.76 -5.51 -0.99
CA LEU A 75 3.08 -4.23 -1.15
C LEU A 75 4.08 -3.08 -1.27
N ALA A 76 5.12 -3.04 -0.43
CA ALA A 76 6.18 -2.03 -0.52
C ALA A 76 6.87 -2.05 -1.89
N ALA A 77 7.27 -3.23 -2.37
CA ALA A 77 7.89 -3.42 -3.66
C ALA A 77 6.96 -3.02 -4.82
N THR A 78 5.67 -3.34 -4.72
CA THR A 78 4.66 -2.97 -5.73
C THR A 78 4.47 -1.46 -5.80
N ILE A 79 4.38 -0.79 -4.64
CA ILE A 79 4.26 0.67 -4.57
C ILE A 79 5.48 1.33 -5.21
N LEU A 80 6.70 0.90 -4.83
CA LEU A 80 7.94 1.40 -5.42
C LEU A 80 7.98 1.19 -6.94
N SER A 81 7.50 0.04 -7.42
CA SER A 81 7.46 -0.27 -8.86
C SER A 81 6.54 0.67 -9.62
N PHE A 82 5.33 0.94 -9.11
CA PHE A 82 4.41 1.88 -9.75
C PHE A 82 4.91 3.33 -9.72
N VAL A 83 5.58 3.71 -8.64
CA VAL A 83 6.20 5.03 -8.48
C VAL A 83 7.34 5.20 -9.48
N TYR A 84 8.25 4.22 -9.54
CA TYR A 84 9.38 4.22 -10.46
C TYR A 84 8.94 4.27 -11.94
N THR A 85 7.85 3.58 -12.27
CA THR A 85 7.30 3.52 -13.64
C THR A 85 6.29 4.63 -13.96
N GLY A 86 6.00 5.53 -13.01
CA GLY A 86 5.03 6.61 -13.19
C GLY A 86 3.57 6.17 -13.36
N GLN A 87 3.22 4.93 -13.00
CA GLN A 87 1.88 4.36 -13.18
C GLN A 87 0.91 4.80 -12.08
N GLN A 88 0.53 6.08 -12.07
CA GLN A 88 -0.27 6.67 -10.99
C GLN A 88 -1.66 6.07 -10.84
N ARG A 89 -2.37 5.80 -11.95
CA ARG A 89 -3.70 5.20 -11.88
C ARG A 89 -3.66 3.78 -11.31
N ALA A 90 -2.65 2.99 -11.69
CA ALA A 90 -2.46 1.63 -11.16
C ALA A 90 -2.14 1.68 -9.65
N LEU A 91 -1.25 2.59 -9.24
CA LEU A 91 -0.99 2.85 -7.82
C LEU A 91 -2.26 3.26 -7.08
N GLY A 92 -3.07 4.15 -7.67
CA GLY A 92 -4.34 4.60 -7.10
C GLY A 92 -5.32 3.45 -6.90
N THR A 93 -5.53 2.60 -7.91
CA THR A 93 -6.34 1.38 -7.80
C THR A 93 -5.82 0.45 -6.70
N MET A 94 -4.51 0.22 -6.65
CA MET A 94 -3.89 -0.63 -5.63
C MET A 94 -4.10 -0.08 -4.21
N MET A 95 -3.97 1.24 -4.02
CA MET A 95 -4.27 1.91 -2.74
C MET A 95 -5.73 1.75 -2.33
N MET A 96 -6.68 1.92 -3.28
CA MET A 96 -8.10 1.66 -3.02
C MET A 96 -8.32 0.22 -2.55
N CYS A 97 -7.71 -0.77 -3.21
CA CYS A 97 -7.80 -2.18 -2.80
C CYS A 97 -7.19 -2.41 -1.39
N CYS A 98 -6.07 -1.74 -1.07
CA CYS A 98 -5.44 -1.84 0.25
C CYS A 98 -6.32 -1.28 1.38
N SER A 99 -7.35 -0.48 1.10
CA SER A 99 -8.31 -0.06 2.13
C SER A 99 -9.04 -1.24 2.76
N ILE A 100 -9.34 -2.29 1.98
CA ILE A 100 -9.96 -3.54 2.45
C ILE A 100 -9.06 -4.22 3.48
N MET A 101 -7.74 -4.21 3.23
CA MET A 101 -6.76 -4.73 4.17
C MET A 101 -6.76 -3.94 5.49
N GLY A 102 -6.87 -2.61 5.44
CA GLY A 102 -6.99 -1.78 6.65
C GLY A 102 -8.23 -2.13 7.47
N VAL A 103 -9.37 -2.38 6.81
CA VAL A 103 -10.61 -2.84 7.49
C VAL A 103 -10.41 -4.22 8.11
N ALA A 104 -9.77 -5.15 7.41
CA ALA A 104 -9.47 -6.48 7.94
C ALA A 104 -8.53 -6.44 9.15
N ASP A 105 -7.50 -5.57 9.12
CA ASP A 105 -6.57 -5.38 10.24
C ASP A 105 -7.31 -4.83 11.48
N ILE A 106 -8.22 -3.87 11.30
CA ILE A 106 -9.09 -3.34 12.38
C ILE A 106 -9.99 -4.44 12.95
N ALA A 107 -10.68 -5.19 12.10
CA ALA A 107 -11.57 -6.27 12.52
C ALA A 107 -10.80 -7.35 13.28
N PHE A 108 -9.60 -7.71 12.81
CA PHE A 108 -8.72 -8.63 13.51
C PHE A 108 -8.35 -8.11 14.92
N LEU A 109 -7.91 -6.86 15.04
CA LEU A 109 -7.55 -6.31 16.36
C LEU A 109 -8.74 -6.22 17.32
N LEU A 110 -9.92 -5.87 16.83
CA LEU A 110 -11.15 -5.87 17.63
C LEU A 110 -11.56 -7.27 18.10
N SER A 111 -11.16 -8.32 17.37
CA SER A 111 -11.40 -9.71 17.77
C SER A 111 -10.41 -10.22 18.83
N ARG A 112 -9.36 -9.45 19.16
CA ARG A 112 -8.31 -9.84 20.10
C ARG A 112 -8.48 -9.14 21.45
N PRO A 113 -8.41 -9.87 22.58
CA PRO A 113 -8.40 -9.25 23.89
C PRO A 113 -7.09 -8.50 24.13
N GLY A 114 -7.14 -7.29 24.69
CA GLY A 114 -5.94 -6.53 25.04
C GLY A 114 -5.25 -5.83 23.86
N TYR A 115 -5.99 -5.55 22.78
CA TYR A 115 -5.48 -4.71 21.71
C TYR A 115 -5.15 -3.30 22.21
N SER A 116 -4.15 -2.67 21.60
CA SER A 116 -3.73 -1.32 21.96
C SER A 116 -4.49 -0.27 21.14
N GLY A 117 -5.11 0.71 21.81
CA GLY A 117 -5.81 1.81 21.15
C GLY A 117 -4.91 2.66 20.24
N LEU A 118 -3.64 2.81 20.58
CA LEU A 118 -2.66 3.50 19.74
C LEU A 118 -2.42 2.75 18.42
N HIS A 119 -2.23 1.42 18.49
CA HIS A 119 -2.05 0.59 17.30
C HIS A 119 -3.33 0.55 16.45
N MET A 120 -4.51 0.52 17.09
CA MET A 120 -5.80 0.66 16.40
C MET A 120 -5.88 1.97 15.62
N ALA A 121 -5.46 3.10 16.22
CA ALA A 121 -5.46 4.39 15.55
C ALA A 121 -4.61 4.38 14.26
N VAL A 122 -3.44 3.70 14.27
CA VAL A 122 -2.61 3.57 13.06
C VAL A 122 -3.37 2.86 11.93
N HIS A 123 -4.14 1.82 12.23
CA HIS A 123 -4.93 1.11 11.21
C HIS A 123 -6.13 1.92 10.72
N LEU A 124 -6.77 2.71 11.60
CA LEU A 124 -7.79 3.68 11.19
C LEU A 124 -7.21 4.74 10.25
N VAL A 125 -6.01 5.26 10.54
CA VAL A 125 -5.32 6.19 9.63
C VAL A 125 -5.10 5.54 8.27
N LYS A 126 -4.65 4.27 8.19
CA LYS A 126 -4.54 3.56 6.90
C LYS A 126 -5.88 3.45 6.19
N GLY A 127 -6.93 3.11 6.93
CA GLY A 127 -8.30 2.97 6.42
C GLY A 127 -8.84 4.23 5.78
N VAL A 128 -8.38 5.42 6.21
CA VAL A 128 -8.74 6.71 5.59
C VAL A 128 -7.72 7.12 4.53
N LEU A 129 -6.43 7.03 4.83
CA LEU A 129 -5.36 7.54 3.99
C LEU A 129 -5.30 6.82 2.63
N PHE A 130 -5.40 5.49 2.61
CA PHE A 130 -5.31 4.72 1.38
C PHE A 130 -6.43 5.03 0.39
N PRO A 131 -7.73 5.05 0.76
CA PRO A 131 -8.76 5.42 -0.19
C PRO A 131 -8.68 6.90 -0.60
N THR A 132 -8.32 7.82 0.30
CA THR A 132 -8.14 9.24 -0.07
C THR A 132 -7.02 9.42 -1.09
N LEU A 133 -5.85 8.82 -0.87
CA LEU A 133 -4.74 8.87 -1.82
C LEU A 133 -5.06 8.12 -3.11
N GLY A 134 -5.73 6.98 -3.01
CA GLY A 134 -6.18 6.19 -4.15
C GLY A 134 -7.09 6.98 -5.07
N ALA A 135 -8.12 7.61 -4.50
CA ALA A 135 -9.06 8.46 -5.22
C ALA A 135 -8.37 9.67 -5.88
N LYS A 136 -7.43 10.32 -5.17
CA LYS A 136 -6.63 11.41 -5.74
C LYS A 136 -5.77 10.95 -6.93
N LEU A 137 -5.08 9.82 -6.81
CA LEU A 137 -4.26 9.24 -7.90
C LEU A 137 -5.10 8.77 -9.10
N LEU A 138 -6.39 8.48 -8.88
CA LEU A 138 -7.34 8.16 -9.93
C LEU A 138 -7.97 9.41 -10.59
N GLY A 139 -7.74 10.60 -10.03
CA GLY A 139 -8.29 11.87 -10.51
C GLY A 139 -9.78 12.02 -10.24
N TRP A 140 -10.28 11.47 -9.12
CA TRP A 140 -11.70 11.61 -8.76
C TRP A 140 -12.04 12.98 -8.16
N PHE A 141 -11.06 13.66 -7.57
CA PHE A 141 -11.18 15.02 -7.04
C PHE A 141 -9.79 15.69 -6.95
#